data_AF-Q7SZP6-F1
#
_entry.id   AF-Q7SZP6-F1
#
_cell.length_a   1.000
_cell.length_b   1.000
_cell.length_c   1.000
_cell.angle_alpha   90.00
_cell.angle_beta   90.00
_cell.angle_gamma   90.00
#
_symmetry.space_group_name_H-M   'P 1'
#
loop_
_entity.id
_entity.type
_entity.pdbx_description
1 polymer ?
#
loop_
_entity_poly.entity_id
_entity_poly.type
_entity_poly.pdbx_seq_one_letter_code
_entity_poly.pdbx_strand_id
1 'polypeptide(L)'
;GHPQKTTKATDFASQIYLAKILLTDNMTDRKAVIKNADMSEDMQQDAVDCATQAMEKYNIEKDIAAYIKKEFDKKYNPTWHCIVGRNFGSYVTHETKHFIYFYLGQVAILLFKSG
;
A
#
# COMPACT_ATOMS: atom_id res chain seq x y z
N GLY A 1 -24.24 43.40 38.05
CA GLY A 1 -22.89 42.83 38.10
C GLY A 1 -22.96 41.33 37.97
N HIS A 2 -22.44 40.77 36.88
CA HIS A 2 -21.52 39.63 36.80
C HIS A 2 -21.40 39.21 35.32
N PRO A 3 -20.18 38.98 34.81
CA PRO A 3 -19.94 38.66 33.41
C PRO A 3 -20.01 37.14 33.18
N GLN A 4 -20.44 36.70 32.00
CA GLN A 4 -20.03 35.37 31.50
C GLN A 4 -19.36 35.50 30.14
N LYS A 5 -18.06 35.18 30.21
CA LYS A 5 -17.08 35.12 29.14
C LYS A 5 -17.13 33.74 28.49
N THR A 6 -16.85 33.76 27.18
CA THR A 6 -16.00 32.79 26.45
C THR A 6 -16.49 31.36 26.26
N THR A 7 -17.11 31.10 25.10
CA THR A 7 -17.16 29.76 24.48
C THR A 7 -16.74 29.85 23.00
N LYS A 8 -15.50 30.25 22.73
CA LYS A 8 -14.90 30.17 21.38
C LYS A 8 -13.57 29.41 21.34
N ALA A 9 -13.02 29.01 22.49
CA ALA A 9 -11.73 28.31 22.56
C ALA A 9 -11.86 26.77 22.56
N THR A 10 -13.04 26.22 22.88
CA THR A 10 -13.29 24.76 22.91
C THR A 10 -13.60 24.16 21.54
N ASP A 11 -13.90 24.98 20.53
CA ASP A 11 -14.25 24.53 19.18
C ASP A 11 -13.02 24.21 18.33
N PHE A 12 -11.99 25.07 18.36
CA PHE A 12 -10.81 24.90 17.51
C PHE A 12 -9.96 23.69 17.89
N ALA A 13 -9.77 23.43 19.19
CA ALA A 13 -9.06 22.24 19.65
C ALA A 13 -9.82 20.95 19.31
N SER A 14 -11.15 20.97 19.40
CA SER A 14 -12.02 19.85 19.03
C SER A 14 -12.02 19.60 17.52
N GLN A 15 -12.05 20.66 16.70
CA GLN A 15 -11.94 20.54 15.25
C GLN A 15 -10.55 20.08 14.80
N ILE A 16 -9.47 20.54 15.45
CA ILE A 16 -8.11 20.02 15.20
C ILE A 16 -8.04 18.55 15.60
N TYR A 17 -8.65 18.15 16.72
CA TYR A 17 -8.67 16.76 17.17
C TYR A 17 -9.49 15.86 16.23
N LEU A 18 -10.66 16.32 15.77
CA LEU A 18 -11.47 15.62 14.77
C LEU A 18 -10.77 15.57 13.41
N ALA A 19 -10.15 16.66 12.96
CA ALA A 19 -9.35 16.67 11.73
C ALA A 19 -8.14 15.75 11.85
N LYS A 20 -7.47 15.68 13.01
CA LYS A 20 -6.41 14.70 13.27
C LYS A 20 -6.94 13.27 13.25
N ILE A 21 -8.08 12.99 13.88
CA ILE A 21 -8.73 11.66 13.84
C ILE A 21 -9.08 11.28 12.41
N LEU A 22 -9.70 12.16 11.64
CA LEU A 22 -10.06 11.93 10.25
C LEU A 22 -8.83 11.77 9.34
N LEU A 23 -7.77 12.54 9.58
CA LEU A 23 -6.48 12.38 8.89
C LEU A 23 -5.80 11.07 9.26
N THR A 24 -5.86 10.64 10.53
CA THR A 24 -5.31 9.34 10.96
C THR A 24 -6.13 8.17 10.45
N ASP A 25 -7.47 8.24 10.45
CA ASP A 25 -8.37 7.19 9.95
C ASP A 25 -8.15 6.94 8.45
N ASN A 26 -7.84 7.99 7.68
CA ASN A 26 -7.52 7.86 6.26
C ASN A 26 -6.10 7.29 6.03
N MET A 27 -5.24 7.28 7.06
CA MET A 27 -3.87 6.76 6.99
C MET A 27 -3.70 5.36 7.61
N THR A 28 -4.69 4.82 8.34
CA THR A 28 -4.46 3.63 9.18
C THR A 28 -4.78 2.25 8.62
N ASP A 29 -5.29 2.02 7.40
CA ASP A 29 -5.73 0.63 7.07
C ASP A 29 -5.23 -0.01 5.78
N ARG A 30 -4.03 0.35 5.32
CA ARG A 30 -3.27 -0.47 4.36
C ARG A 30 -1.90 -0.85 4.90
N LYS A 31 -1.82 -1.29 6.16
CA LYS A 31 -0.58 -1.86 6.69
C LYS A 31 -0.18 -3.07 5.83
N ALA A 32 1.04 -3.02 5.30
CA ALA A 32 1.61 -4.13 4.56
C ALA A 32 1.87 -5.32 5.51
N VAL A 33 1.44 -6.51 5.11
CA VAL A 33 1.75 -7.77 5.79
C VAL A 33 2.45 -8.70 4.81
N ILE A 34 3.77 -8.76 4.90
CA ILE A 34 4.59 -9.66 4.08
C ILE A 34 4.36 -11.09 4.55
N LYS A 35 3.97 -11.96 3.62
CA LYS A 35 3.72 -13.39 3.87
C LYS A 35 4.91 -14.25 3.47
N ASN A 36 5.56 -13.89 2.36
CA ASN A 36 6.79 -14.52 1.92
C ASN A 36 7.58 -13.55 1.04
N ALA A 37 8.89 -13.60 1.11
CA ALA A 37 9.79 -12.80 0.29
C ALA A 37 11.13 -13.51 0.09
N ASP A 38 11.62 -13.49 -1.14
CA ASP A 38 13.01 -13.77 -1.51
C ASP A 38 13.49 -12.57 -2.33
N MET A 39 13.93 -11.52 -1.64
CA MET A 39 14.52 -10.27 -2.18
C MET A 39 15.05 -9.40 -1.03
N SER A 40 15.84 -8.37 -1.33
CA SER A 40 16.37 -7.44 -0.31
C SER A 40 15.28 -6.61 0.37
N GLU A 41 15.49 -6.19 1.61
CA GLU A 41 14.54 -5.34 2.36
C GLU A 41 14.21 -4.04 1.63
N ASP A 42 15.21 -3.39 1.02
CA ASP A 42 14.99 -2.19 0.20
C ASP A 42 14.03 -2.46 -0.97
N MET A 43 14.17 -3.61 -1.64
CA MET A 43 13.29 -3.99 -2.74
C MET A 43 11.89 -4.37 -2.24
N GLN A 44 11.77 -4.95 -1.04
CA GLN A 44 10.47 -5.20 -0.40
C GLN A 44 9.75 -3.89 -0.08
N GLN A 45 10.47 -2.89 0.46
CA GLN A 45 9.92 -1.58 0.74
C GLN A 45 9.47 -0.89 -0.55
N ASP A 46 10.31 -0.94 -1.59
CA ASP A 46 9.96 -0.42 -2.92
C ASP A 46 8.70 -1.10 -3.50
N ALA A 47 8.51 -2.41 -3.27
CA ALA A 47 7.30 -3.13 -3.70
C ALA A 47 6.05 -2.67 -2.95
N VAL A 48 6.16 -2.48 -1.63
CA VAL A 48 5.07 -1.99 -0.78
C VAL A 48 4.69 -0.56 -1.16
N ASP A 49 5.67 0.32 -1.36
CA ASP A 49 5.44 1.72 -1.72
C ASP A 49 4.82 1.83 -3.11
N CYS A 50 5.34 1.06 -4.07
CA CYS A 50 4.79 1.01 -5.43
C CYS A 50 3.34 0.51 -5.43
N ALA A 51 3.03 -0.56 -4.68
CA ALA A 51 1.67 -1.08 -4.56
C ALA A 51 0.73 -0.10 -3.85
N THR A 52 1.22 0.61 -2.82
CA THR A 52 0.44 1.64 -2.11
C THR A 52 0.05 2.77 -3.07
N GLN A 53 1.01 3.29 -3.84
CA GLN A 53 0.76 4.31 -4.87
C GLN A 53 -0.20 3.81 -5.97
N ALA A 54 -0.02 2.57 -6.42
CA ALA A 54 -0.90 1.95 -7.42
C ALA A 54 -2.36 1.89 -6.93
N MET A 55 -2.56 1.47 -5.68
CA MET A 55 -3.88 1.36 -5.06
C MET A 55 -4.53 2.72 -4.74
N GLU A 56 -3.76 3.82 -4.69
CA GLU A 56 -4.32 5.18 -4.58
C GLU A 56 -4.80 5.71 -5.93
N LYS A 57 -4.15 5.28 -7.01
CA LYS A 57 -4.41 5.77 -8.36
C LYS A 57 -5.45 4.95 -9.12
N TYR A 58 -5.55 3.66 -8.83
CA TYR A 58 -6.36 2.70 -9.59
C TYR A 58 -7.27 1.89 -8.67
N ASN A 59 -8.50 1.65 -9.12
CA ASN A 59 -9.49 0.86 -8.40
C ASN A 59 -9.67 -0.57 -8.96
N ILE A 60 -9.09 -0.85 -10.13
CA ILE A 60 -9.21 -2.14 -10.83
C ILE A 60 -7.92 -2.93 -10.62
N GLU A 61 -8.02 -4.14 -10.09
CA GLU A 61 -6.88 -5.02 -9.74
C GLU A 61 -5.90 -5.22 -10.90
N LYS A 62 -6.43 -5.40 -12.11
CA LYS A 62 -5.65 -5.51 -13.35
C LYS A 62 -4.78 -4.26 -13.60
N ASP A 63 -5.31 -3.07 -13.37
CA ASP A 63 -4.60 -1.81 -13.63
C ASP A 63 -3.54 -1.54 -12.55
N ILE A 64 -3.84 -1.92 -11.29
CA ILE A 64 -2.88 -1.93 -10.18
C ILE A 64 -1.70 -2.86 -10.51
N ALA A 65 -1.98 -4.10 -10.90
CA ALA A 65 -0.96 -5.09 -11.26
C ALA A 65 -0.09 -4.62 -12.44
N ALA A 66 -0.72 -4.04 -13.47
CA ALA A 66 -0.02 -3.51 -14.63
C ALA A 66 0.92 -2.35 -14.26
N TYR A 67 0.50 -1.47 -13.35
CA TYR A 67 1.34 -0.37 -12.85
C TYR A 67 2.56 -0.90 -12.09
N ILE A 68 2.36 -1.78 -11.11
CA ILE A 68 3.45 -2.33 -10.29
C ILE A 68 4.47 -3.06 -11.18
N LYS A 69 3.97 -3.94 -12.07
CA LYS A 69 4.80 -4.64 -13.05
C LYS A 69 5.66 -3.67 -13.86
N LYS A 70 5.05 -2.63 -14.42
CA LYS A 70 5.75 -1.66 -15.29
C LYS A 70 6.84 -0.90 -14.55
N GLU A 71 6.58 -0.46 -13.32
CA GLU A 71 7.58 0.25 -12.52
C GLU A 71 8.74 -0.67 -12.12
N PHE A 72 8.45 -1.94 -11.79
CA PHE A 72 9.48 -2.93 -11.48
C PHE A 72 10.31 -3.34 -12.71
N ASP A 73 9.68 -3.51 -13.88
CA ASP A 73 10.39 -3.72 -15.15
C ASP A 73 11.36 -2.57 -15.45
N LYS A 74 10.91 -1.33 -15.21
CA LYS A 74 11.71 -0.13 -15.45
C LYS A 74 12.87 0.00 -14.45
N LYS A 75 12.66 -0.32 -13.17
CA LYS A 75 13.64 -0.11 -12.10
C LYS A 75 14.62 -1.28 -11.95
N TYR A 76 14.17 -2.52 -12.13
CA TYR A 76 14.94 -3.74 -11.85
C TYR A 76 15.10 -4.65 -13.07
N ASN A 77 14.90 -4.11 -14.28
CA ASN A 77 14.93 -4.79 -15.55
C ASN A 77 13.78 -5.81 -15.72
N PRO A 78 13.28 -6.02 -16.95
CA PRO A 78 12.26 -7.02 -17.23
C PRO A 78 12.79 -8.46 -17.08
N THR A 79 11.95 -9.50 -16.95
CA THR A 79 10.47 -9.44 -17.00
C THR A 79 9.85 -9.76 -15.64
N TRP A 80 9.17 -8.78 -15.06
CA TRP A 80 8.35 -8.92 -13.86
C TRP A 80 6.93 -9.34 -14.21
N HIS A 81 6.30 -10.02 -13.27
CA HIS A 81 4.92 -10.48 -13.30
C HIS A 81 4.25 -10.07 -11.99
N CYS A 82 3.02 -9.57 -12.08
CA CYS A 82 2.29 -9.13 -10.89
C CYS A 82 0.86 -9.67 -10.94
N ILE A 83 0.40 -10.20 -9.80
CA ILE A 83 -0.98 -10.64 -9.57
C ILE A 83 -1.49 -9.84 -8.37
N VAL A 84 -2.68 -9.26 -8.52
CA VAL A 84 -3.37 -8.51 -7.47
C VAL A 84 -4.79 -9.07 -7.36
N GLY A 85 -5.23 -9.38 -6.15
CA GLY A 85 -6.59 -9.84 -5.94
C GLY A 85 -6.90 -10.21 -4.50
N ARG A 86 -8.19 -10.30 -4.17
CA ARG A 86 -8.66 -10.71 -2.83
C ARG A 86 -8.63 -12.22 -2.62
N ASN A 87 -8.84 -13.00 -3.68
CA ASN A 87 -8.94 -14.46 -3.64
C ASN A 87 -8.22 -15.08 -4.83
N PHE A 88 -7.03 -15.63 -4.61
CA PHE A 88 -6.33 -16.45 -5.60
C PHE A 88 -5.38 -17.43 -4.91
N GLY A 89 -5.10 -18.53 -5.61
CA GLY A 89 -3.97 -19.40 -5.35
C GLY A 89 -3.00 -19.34 -6.53
N SER A 90 -1.71 -19.48 -6.27
CA SER A 90 -0.68 -19.42 -7.30
C SER A 90 0.40 -20.46 -7.05
N TYR A 91 0.88 -21.10 -8.11
CA TYR A 91 2.08 -21.94 -8.10
C TYR A 91 2.98 -21.47 -9.23
N VAL A 92 4.05 -20.74 -8.90
CA VAL A 92 4.91 -20.06 -9.88
C VAL A 92 6.38 -20.39 -9.62
N THR A 93 7.14 -20.49 -10.70
CA THR A 93 8.60 -20.50 -10.66
C THR A 93 9.10 -19.08 -10.89
N HIS A 94 10.12 -18.67 -10.16
CA HIS A 94 10.68 -17.32 -10.20
C HIS A 94 12.21 -17.36 -10.14
N GLU A 95 12.83 -16.27 -10.58
CA GLU A 95 14.26 -16.04 -10.41
C GLU A 95 14.60 -15.79 -8.93
N THR A 96 15.74 -16.31 -8.49
CA THR A 96 16.25 -16.10 -7.11
C THR A 96 16.35 -14.62 -6.79
N LYS A 97 16.01 -14.23 -5.56
CA LYS A 97 16.06 -12.84 -5.03
C LYS A 97 15.10 -11.84 -5.70
N HIS A 98 14.08 -12.32 -6.43
CA HIS A 98 13.11 -11.47 -7.10
C HIS A 98 11.67 -11.95 -6.89
N PHE A 99 11.29 -12.24 -5.65
CA PHE A 99 9.94 -12.68 -5.30
C PHE A 99 9.42 -12.03 -4.01
N ILE A 100 8.17 -11.57 -4.03
CA ILE A 100 7.46 -11.12 -2.83
C ILE A 100 5.96 -11.42 -2.94
N TYR A 101 5.39 -11.85 -1.81
CA TYR A 101 3.96 -12.04 -1.61
C TYR A 101 3.54 -11.35 -0.30
N PHE A 102 2.63 -10.39 -0.39
CA PHE A 102 2.19 -9.59 0.74
C PHE A 102 0.73 -9.14 0.59
N TYR A 103 0.15 -8.70 1.70
CA TYR A 103 -1.17 -8.08 1.74
C TYR A 103 -1.06 -6.58 2.00
N LEU A 104 -1.87 -5.79 1.31
CA LEU A 104 -2.21 -4.41 1.68
C LEU A 104 -3.70 -4.37 2.02
N GLY A 105 -4.01 -4.30 3.32
CA GLY A 105 -5.37 -4.51 3.80
C GLY A 105 -5.87 -5.91 3.43
N GLN A 106 -6.97 -5.98 2.66
CA GLN A 106 -7.58 -7.24 2.23
C GLN A 106 -7.14 -7.71 0.84
N VAL A 107 -6.28 -6.95 0.16
CA VAL A 107 -5.83 -7.26 -1.20
C VAL A 107 -4.45 -7.90 -1.12
N ALA A 108 -4.31 -9.07 -1.73
CA ALA A 108 -3.04 -9.75 -1.85
C ALA A 108 -2.32 -9.31 -3.13
N ILE A 109 -1.00 -9.12 -3.03
CA ILE A 109 -0.11 -8.75 -4.12
C ILE A 109 0.98 -9.82 -4.18
N LEU A 110 1.10 -10.46 -5.33
CA LEU A 110 2.20 -11.35 -5.68
C LEU A 110 3.00 -10.70 -6.79
N LEU A 111 4.30 -10.48 -6.57
CA LEU A 111 5.21 -9.86 -7.52
C LEU A 111 6.46 -10.71 -7.62
N PHE A 112 6.79 -11.13 -8.84
CA PHE A 112 7.95 -11.98 -9.08
C PHE A 112 8.56 -11.76 -10.45
N LYS A 113 9.84 -12.07 -10.60
CA LYS A 113 10.55 -12.03 -11.88
C LYS A 113 10.70 -13.43 -12.45
N SER A 114 10.48 -13.56 -13.75
CA SER A 114 10.68 -14.80 -14.50
C SER A 114 10.83 -14.48 -15.98
N GLY A 115 11.95 -14.85 -16.59
CA GLY A 115 12.19 -14.77 -18.03
C GLY A 115 13.64 -14.99 -18.42
#